data_AF-A0A3S2B740-F1
#
_entry.id   AF-A0A3S2B740-F1
#
_cell.length_a   1.000
_cell.length_b   1.000
_cell.length_c   1.000
_cell.angle_alpha   90.00
_cell.angle_beta   90.00
_cell.angle_gamma   90.00
#
_symmetry.space_group_name_H-M   'P 1'
#
loop_
_entity.id
_entity.type
_entity.pdbx_description
1 polymer ?
#
loop_
_entity_poly.entity_id
_entity_poly.type
_entity_poly.pdbx_seq_one_letter_code
_entity_poly.pdbx_strand_id
1 'polypeptide(L)'
;MVMKAPVADARNGSVVDRLVGIDLARGLAVFGMYAAHLGPDPGEGGLVGFLMELTHGRPSALFAVLAGFSILLITGRKAPKSGIAGRQAIARVAIRALVLLALGSILGCLGTQVEVILEYYGICFLLVLPLHRLSAYQLGLIAAATALVLPQVRSSLLSVAPNLLDPVFNLMVNGYYPAVTWVPFLIAGMAIARLNLNTLAAHWRLGLAGVALAVLGHGGSLLALSSRALTETSLWWSDVDGAFEPSKSSFIVKSSWIAAPHSETTLSIVGSTGCAMIILAACMLAVDALPRLRK
;
A
#
# COMPACT_ATOMS: atom_id res chain seq x y z
N MET A 1 30.05 20.47 -44.96
CA MET A 1 30.19 20.32 -43.50
C MET A 1 28.79 20.35 -42.90
N VAL A 2 28.16 19.19 -42.73
CA VAL A 2 26.77 19.09 -42.22
C VAL A 2 26.83 19.17 -40.71
N MET A 3 26.32 20.27 -40.15
CA MET A 3 26.22 20.48 -38.71
C MET A 3 25.14 19.54 -38.15
N LYS A 4 25.57 18.43 -37.55
CA LYS A 4 24.68 17.52 -36.82
C LYS A 4 24.27 18.22 -35.51
N ALA A 5 23.03 18.69 -35.44
CA ALA A 5 22.46 19.19 -34.19
C ALA A 5 22.43 18.06 -33.13
N PRO A 6 22.77 18.33 -31.86
CA PRO A 6 22.69 17.33 -30.81
C PRO A 6 21.21 17.08 -30.48
N VAL A 7 20.68 15.95 -30.95
CA VAL A 7 19.38 15.44 -30.49
C VAL A 7 19.66 14.46 -29.36
N ALA A 8 19.81 14.97 -28.14
CA ALA A 8 19.86 14.13 -26.93
C ALA A 8 19.28 14.83 -25.69
N ASP A 9 18.66 14.01 -24.83
CA ASP A 9 18.50 14.12 -23.38
C ASP A 9 17.26 14.69 -22.68
N ALA A 10 16.42 15.54 -23.28
CA ALA A 10 15.26 16.06 -22.53
C ALA A 10 14.24 14.96 -22.12
N ARG A 11 14.06 13.92 -22.97
CA ARG A 11 13.14 12.80 -22.67
C ARG A 11 13.71 11.82 -21.67
N ASN A 12 15.03 11.60 -21.66
CA ASN A 12 15.68 10.67 -20.74
C ASN A 12 15.73 11.22 -19.32
N GLY A 13 15.99 12.53 -19.16
CA GLY A 13 15.94 13.19 -17.84
C GLY A 13 14.60 12.97 -17.12
N SER A 14 13.48 13.20 -17.80
CA SER A 14 12.13 12.99 -17.22
C SER A 14 11.82 11.54 -16.81
N VAL A 15 12.48 10.56 -17.44
CA VAL A 15 12.29 9.14 -17.11
C VAL A 15 13.12 8.76 -15.90
N VAL A 16 14.36 9.23 -15.83
CA VAL A 16 15.29 9.03 -14.71
C VAL A 16 14.75 9.72 -13.45
N ASP A 17 14.36 10.99 -13.53
CA ASP A 17 13.81 11.76 -12.40
C ASP A 17 12.60 11.07 -11.76
N ARG A 18 11.72 10.50 -12.60
CA ARG A 18 10.55 9.74 -12.11
C ARG A 18 10.96 8.46 -11.39
N LEU A 19 11.96 7.73 -11.90
CA LEU A 19 12.47 6.53 -11.24
C LEU A 19 13.09 6.88 -9.89
N VAL A 20 13.86 7.97 -9.82
CA VAL A 20 14.43 8.50 -8.57
C VAL A 20 13.32 8.85 -7.56
N GLY A 21 12.25 9.53 -7.98
CA GLY A 21 11.13 9.84 -7.08
C GLY A 21 10.41 8.60 -6.55
N ILE A 22 10.27 7.55 -7.38
CA ILE A 22 9.69 6.26 -6.96
C ILE A 22 10.62 5.53 -5.99
N ASP A 23 11.92 5.54 -6.25
CA ASP A 23 12.92 4.89 -5.40
C ASP A 23 13.08 5.63 -4.06
N LEU A 24 12.97 6.96 -4.04
CA LEU A 24 12.89 7.77 -2.82
C LEU A 24 11.66 7.38 -1.99
N ALA A 25 10.49 7.28 -2.62
CA ALA A 25 9.27 6.84 -1.93
C ALA A 25 9.42 5.41 -1.37
N ARG A 26 10.10 4.51 -2.10
CA ARG A 26 10.39 3.15 -1.64
C ARG A 26 11.36 3.16 -0.44
N GLY A 27 12.40 3.99 -0.50
CA GLY A 27 13.33 4.16 0.62
C GLY A 27 12.63 4.67 1.87
N LEU A 28 11.75 5.67 1.73
CA LEU A 28 10.97 6.20 2.84
C LEU A 28 10.00 5.15 3.43
N ALA A 29 9.37 4.34 2.56
CA ALA A 29 8.51 3.25 3.01
C ALA A 29 9.29 2.21 3.83
N VAL A 30 10.46 1.78 3.35
CA VAL A 30 11.32 0.82 4.08
C VAL A 30 11.82 1.41 5.39
N PHE A 31 12.27 2.67 5.37
CA PHE A 31 12.72 3.37 6.57
C PHE A 31 11.60 3.47 7.62
N GLY A 32 10.37 3.81 7.21
CA GLY A 32 9.22 3.85 8.10
C GLY A 32 8.89 2.46 8.68
N MET A 33 8.99 1.39 7.90
CA MET A 33 8.81 0.03 8.42
C MET A 33 9.89 -0.34 9.44
N TYR A 34 11.16 0.05 9.23
CA TYR A 34 12.21 -0.14 10.24
C TYR A 34 11.93 0.66 11.52
N ALA A 35 11.52 1.92 11.38
CA ALA A 35 11.17 2.77 12.52
C ALA A 35 10.02 2.20 13.35
N ALA A 36 8.98 1.63 12.71
CA ALA A 36 7.86 1.01 13.41
C ALA A 36 8.23 -0.26 14.21
N HIS A 37 9.29 -0.97 13.83
CA HIS A 37 9.69 -2.21 14.51
C HIS A 37 10.85 -2.03 15.50
N LEU A 38 11.61 -0.94 15.39
CA LEU A 38 12.80 -0.68 16.20
C LEU A 38 12.69 0.61 17.04
N GLY A 39 11.69 1.44 16.76
CA GLY A 39 11.45 2.71 17.45
C GLY A 39 10.83 2.52 18.84
N PRO A 40 10.89 3.56 19.69
CA PRO A 40 10.22 3.57 20.98
C PRO A 40 8.69 3.47 20.83
N ASP A 41 8.04 2.96 21.87
CA ASP A 41 6.58 2.79 21.88
C ASP A 41 5.90 4.16 21.68
N PRO A 42 4.98 4.30 20.71
CA PRO A 42 4.27 5.55 20.51
C PRO A 42 3.48 6.03 21.74
N GLY A 43 3.12 5.12 22.66
CA GLY A 43 2.47 5.41 23.94
C GLY A 43 3.33 6.21 24.93
N GLU A 44 4.63 6.37 24.67
CA GLU A 44 5.50 7.25 25.46
C GLU A 44 5.22 8.75 25.22
N GLY A 45 4.47 9.08 24.16
CA GLY A 45 3.98 10.44 23.89
C GLY A 45 5.04 11.43 23.40
N GLY A 46 4.67 12.72 23.33
CA GLY A 46 5.53 13.80 22.84
C GLY A 46 5.76 13.78 21.32
N LEU A 47 6.75 14.55 20.85
CA LEU A 47 7.07 14.66 19.41
C LEU A 47 7.57 13.33 18.83
N VAL A 48 8.32 12.56 19.60
CA VAL A 48 8.84 11.24 19.18
C VAL A 48 7.70 10.23 19.09
N GLY A 49 6.80 10.16 20.09
CA GLY A 49 5.60 9.34 20.04
C GLY A 49 4.75 9.66 18.80
N PHE A 50 4.48 10.95 18.53
CA PHE A 50 3.77 11.40 17.32
C PHE A 50 4.43 10.94 16.01
N LEU A 51 5.77 11.02 15.93
CA LEU A 51 6.51 10.58 14.75
C LEU A 51 6.47 9.07 14.58
N MET A 52 6.61 8.29 15.66
CA MET A 52 6.52 6.82 15.63
C MET A 52 5.13 6.37 15.25
N GLU A 53 4.12 7.06 15.74
CA GLU A 53 2.74 6.91 15.37
C GLU A 53 2.53 6.98 13.83
N LEU A 54 3.16 7.94 13.15
CA LEU A 54 3.09 8.07 11.68
C LEU A 54 3.69 6.86 10.95
N THR A 55 4.62 6.15 11.59
CA THR A 55 5.30 4.99 11.03
C THR A 55 4.53 3.69 11.20
N HIS A 56 3.50 3.64 12.06
CA HIS A 56 2.64 2.47 12.20
C HIS A 56 1.65 2.34 11.02
N GLY A 57 1.69 1.20 10.32
CA GLY A 57 0.78 0.80 9.23
C GLY A 57 0.87 1.56 7.89
N ARG A 58 1.23 2.85 7.90
CA ARG A 58 1.27 3.68 6.68
C ARG A 58 2.45 3.39 5.76
N PRO A 59 3.68 3.16 6.26
CA PRO A 59 4.83 2.83 5.41
C PRO A 59 4.66 1.50 4.66
N SER A 60 4.02 0.50 5.27
CA SER A 60 3.72 -0.78 4.63
C SER A 60 2.63 -0.64 3.55
N ALA A 61 1.60 0.19 3.77
CA ALA A 61 0.64 0.54 2.73
C ALA A 61 1.29 1.26 1.54
N LEU A 62 2.18 2.24 1.80
CA LEU A 62 2.98 2.89 0.74
C LEU A 62 3.83 1.87 -0.02
N PHE A 63 4.49 0.97 0.70
CA PHE A 63 5.27 -0.10 0.09
C PHE A 63 4.40 -1.01 -0.80
N ALA A 64 3.17 -1.34 -0.38
CA ALA A 64 2.23 -2.13 -1.16
C ALA A 64 1.81 -1.44 -2.47
N VAL A 65 1.48 -0.14 -2.40
CA VAL A 65 1.18 0.66 -3.59
C VAL A 65 2.38 0.68 -4.55
N LEU A 66 3.59 0.91 -4.04
CA LEU A 66 4.82 0.91 -4.84
C LEU A 66 5.16 -0.48 -5.42
N ALA A 67 4.78 -1.55 -4.72
CA ALA A 67 4.94 -2.91 -5.20
C ALA A 67 4.05 -3.18 -6.42
N GLY A 68 2.77 -2.80 -6.35
CA GLY A 68 1.85 -2.83 -7.49
C GLY A 68 2.34 -1.98 -8.67
N PHE A 69 2.89 -0.79 -8.38
CA PHE A 69 3.52 0.06 -9.40
C PHE A 69 4.69 -0.67 -10.09
N SER A 70 5.53 -1.34 -9.31
CA SER A 70 6.71 -2.08 -9.79
C SER A 70 6.34 -3.25 -10.71
N ILE A 71 5.21 -3.93 -10.46
CA ILE A 71 4.69 -4.99 -11.34
C ILE A 71 4.44 -4.44 -12.76
N LEU A 72 3.88 -3.23 -12.88
CA LEU A 72 3.64 -2.62 -14.19
C LEU A 72 4.91 -2.12 -14.87
N LEU A 73 5.93 -1.71 -14.12
CA LEU A 73 7.24 -1.43 -14.70
C LEU A 73 7.84 -2.68 -15.36
N ILE A 74 7.73 -3.85 -14.71
CA ILE A 74 8.25 -5.12 -15.22
C ILE A 74 7.45 -5.60 -16.44
N THR A 75 6.12 -5.58 -16.34
CA THR A 75 5.19 -6.13 -17.35
C THR A 75 4.90 -5.21 -18.54
N GLY A 76 5.28 -3.93 -18.45
CA GLY A 76 5.12 -2.95 -19.52
C GLY A 76 4.14 -1.84 -19.15
N ARG A 77 4.69 -0.72 -18.67
CA ARG A 77 3.94 0.39 -18.05
C ARG A 77 2.98 1.12 -18.99
N LYS A 78 3.41 1.45 -20.21
CA LYS A 78 2.56 2.15 -21.19
C LYS A 78 1.86 1.18 -22.14
N ALA A 79 2.61 0.20 -22.62
CA ALA A 79 2.10 -0.89 -23.44
C ALA A 79 2.52 -2.21 -22.79
N PRO A 80 1.57 -3.11 -22.45
CA PRO A 80 1.90 -4.44 -21.95
C PRO A 80 2.82 -5.18 -22.95
N LYS A 81 3.86 -5.83 -22.44
CA LYS A 81 4.74 -6.66 -23.27
C LYS A 81 3.96 -7.85 -23.82
N SER A 82 4.12 -8.15 -25.12
CA SER A 82 3.49 -9.30 -25.79
C SER A 82 4.54 -10.34 -26.21
N GLY A 83 4.08 -11.50 -26.68
CA GLY A 83 4.96 -12.59 -27.15
C GLY A 83 5.91 -13.12 -26.08
N ILE A 84 7.16 -13.38 -26.47
CA ILE A 84 8.20 -13.92 -25.58
C ILE A 84 8.51 -12.96 -24.44
N ALA A 85 8.67 -11.66 -24.73
CA ALA A 85 8.97 -10.64 -23.73
C ALA A 85 7.85 -10.49 -22.69
N GLY A 86 6.58 -10.65 -23.11
CA GLY A 86 5.43 -10.69 -22.21
C GLY A 86 5.47 -11.89 -21.27
N ARG A 87 5.68 -13.10 -21.81
CA ARG A 87 5.80 -14.33 -21.01
C ARG A 87 6.95 -14.25 -20.01
N GLN A 88 8.11 -13.74 -20.42
CA GLN A 88 9.25 -13.53 -19.53
C GLN A 88 8.97 -12.51 -18.42
N ALA A 89 8.22 -11.45 -18.71
CA ALA A 89 7.85 -10.46 -17.70
C ALA A 89 6.89 -11.04 -16.66
N ILE A 90 5.88 -11.79 -17.11
CA ILE A 90 4.94 -12.52 -16.23
C ILE A 90 5.72 -13.53 -15.38
N ALA A 91 6.57 -14.35 -15.99
CA ALA A 91 7.40 -15.32 -15.28
C ALA A 91 8.31 -14.65 -14.24
N ARG A 92 8.90 -13.49 -14.54
CA ARG A 92 9.73 -12.74 -13.59
C ARG A 92 8.95 -12.26 -12.37
N VAL A 93 7.71 -11.81 -12.56
CA VAL A 93 6.83 -11.42 -11.43
C VAL A 93 6.42 -12.66 -10.64
N ALA A 94 6.04 -13.75 -11.31
CA ALA A 94 5.66 -15.00 -10.64
C ALA A 94 6.82 -15.62 -9.84
N ILE A 95 8.03 -15.65 -10.40
CA ILE A 95 9.24 -16.13 -9.68
C ILE A 95 9.49 -15.25 -8.45
N ARG A 96 9.43 -13.92 -8.59
CA ARG A 96 9.60 -13.01 -7.45
C ARG A 96 8.54 -13.27 -6.38
N ALA A 97 7.30 -13.49 -6.77
CA ALA A 97 6.20 -13.80 -5.87
C ALA A 97 6.43 -15.11 -5.11
N LEU A 98 6.85 -16.17 -5.82
CA LEU A 98 7.16 -17.47 -5.21
C LEU A 98 8.37 -17.41 -4.28
N VAL A 99 9.39 -16.63 -4.62
CA VAL A 99 10.55 -16.40 -3.74
C VAL A 99 10.12 -15.66 -2.47
N LEU A 100 9.27 -14.63 -2.58
CA LEU A 100 8.76 -13.91 -1.42
C LEU A 100 7.87 -14.80 -0.53
N LEU A 101 7.03 -15.64 -1.13
CA LEU A 101 6.26 -16.66 -0.41
C LEU A 101 7.20 -17.59 0.36
N ALA A 102 8.16 -18.22 -0.33
CA ALA A 102 9.08 -19.18 0.29
C ALA A 102 9.92 -18.56 1.41
N LEU A 103 10.51 -17.38 1.18
CA LEU A 103 11.28 -16.66 2.20
C LEU A 103 10.39 -16.24 3.37
N GLY A 104 9.17 -15.79 3.09
CA GLY A 104 8.18 -15.43 4.10
C GLY A 104 7.83 -16.60 5.00
N SER A 105 7.50 -17.75 4.42
CA SER A 105 7.19 -18.97 5.19
C SER A 105 8.40 -19.45 6.00
N ILE A 106 9.62 -19.42 5.44
CA ILE A 106 10.85 -19.79 6.16
C ILE A 106 11.09 -18.89 7.36
N LEU A 107 10.95 -17.57 7.18
CA LEU A 107 11.08 -16.60 8.27
C LEU A 107 9.99 -16.82 9.34
N GLY A 108 8.77 -17.13 8.94
CA GLY A 108 7.68 -17.47 9.86
C GLY A 108 8.01 -18.67 10.75
N CYS A 109 8.72 -19.67 10.22
CA CYS A 109 9.18 -20.82 11.01
C CYS A 109 10.23 -20.47 12.08
N LEU A 110 10.90 -19.31 11.98
CA LEU A 110 11.88 -18.87 12.99
C LEU A 110 11.23 -18.29 14.25
N GLY A 111 9.91 -18.06 14.25
CA GLY A 111 9.17 -17.59 15.44
C GLY A 111 9.58 -16.20 15.91
N THR A 112 10.07 -15.34 15.01
CA THR A 112 10.46 -13.97 15.35
C THR A 112 9.25 -13.11 15.69
N GLN A 113 9.41 -12.11 16.56
CA GLN A 113 8.37 -11.12 16.88
C GLN A 113 8.00 -10.18 15.71
N VAL A 114 8.71 -10.28 14.57
CA VAL A 114 8.46 -9.46 13.39
C VAL A 114 7.41 -10.12 12.50
N GLU A 115 6.33 -9.39 12.24
CA GLU A 115 5.26 -9.86 11.36
C GLU A 115 5.74 -9.90 9.90
N VAL A 116 5.85 -11.12 9.36
CA VAL A 116 6.52 -11.36 8.06
C VAL A 116 5.61 -11.01 6.88
N ILE A 117 5.65 -9.75 6.47
CA ILE A 117 4.85 -9.22 5.33
C ILE A 117 5.18 -9.89 3.97
N LEU A 118 6.35 -10.53 3.84
CA LEU A 118 6.83 -11.09 2.57
C LEU A 118 5.91 -12.18 2.01
N GLU A 119 5.41 -13.06 2.87
CA GLU A 119 4.57 -14.18 2.45
C GLU A 119 3.27 -13.68 1.82
N TYR A 120 2.63 -12.73 2.51
CA TYR A 120 1.41 -12.05 2.05
C TYR A 120 1.62 -11.30 0.74
N TYR A 121 2.79 -10.66 0.55
CA TYR A 121 3.09 -10.00 -0.72
C TYR A 121 3.23 -10.97 -1.88
N GLY A 122 3.85 -12.12 -1.65
CA GLY A 122 4.01 -13.10 -2.71
C GLY A 122 2.66 -13.61 -3.20
N ILE A 123 1.70 -13.91 -2.31
CA ILE A 123 0.34 -14.27 -2.76
C ILE A 123 -0.37 -13.09 -3.43
N CYS A 124 -0.26 -11.87 -2.90
CA CYS A 124 -0.86 -10.68 -3.51
C CYS A 124 -0.33 -10.43 -4.94
N PHE A 125 0.96 -10.66 -5.18
CA PHE A 125 1.57 -10.49 -6.51
C PHE A 125 0.95 -11.45 -7.52
N LEU A 126 0.72 -12.71 -7.13
CA LEU A 126 0.05 -13.70 -7.99
C LEU A 126 -1.40 -13.30 -8.26
N LEU A 127 -2.13 -12.81 -7.26
CA LEU A 127 -3.53 -12.41 -7.38
C LEU A 127 -3.74 -11.21 -8.32
N VAL A 128 -2.86 -10.22 -8.28
CA VAL A 128 -3.01 -9.01 -9.12
C VAL A 128 -2.40 -9.15 -10.52
N LEU A 129 -1.52 -10.13 -10.73
CA LEU A 129 -0.83 -10.36 -12.00
C LEU A 129 -1.78 -10.50 -13.22
N PRO A 130 -2.93 -11.19 -13.15
CA PRO A 130 -3.89 -11.23 -14.26
C PRO A 130 -4.37 -9.85 -14.72
N LEU A 131 -4.42 -8.88 -13.80
CA LEU A 131 -4.91 -7.52 -14.05
C LEU A 131 -3.89 -6.64 -14.78
N HIS A 132 -2.66 -7.12 -15.01
CA HIS A 132 -1.57 -6.30 -15.55
C HIS A 132 -1.87 -5.66 -16.90
N ARG A 133 -2.78 -6.20 -17.72
CA ARG A 133 -3.13 -5.64 -19.05
C ARG A 133 -4.18 -4.54 -19.01
N LEU A 134 -4.83 -4.33 -17.88
CA LEU A 134 -5.94 -3.40 -17.77
C LEU A 134 -5.46 -1.94 -17.83
N SER A 135 -6.37 -1.07 -18.25
CA SER A 135 -6.18 0.38 -18.30
C SER A 135 -6.16 1.00 -16.89
N ALA A 136 -5.64 2.23 -16.78
CA ALA A 136 -5.66 2.98 -15.51
C ALA A 136 -7.06 3.07 -14.90
N TYR A 137 -8.06 3.32 -15.74
CA TYR A 137 -9.45 3.45 -15.32
C TYR A 137 -10.02 2.14 -14.77
N GLN A 138 -9.82 1.02 -15.48
CA GLN A 138 -10.26 -0.30 -15.04
C GLN A 138 -9.58 -0.70 -13.74
N LEU A 139 -8.26 -0.49 -13.62
CA LEU A 139 -7.54 -0.76 -12.38
C LEU A 139 -8.03 0.13 -11.24
N GLY A 140 -8.31 1.40 -11.50
CA GLY A 140 -8.87 2.32 -10.51
C GLY A 140 -10.25 1.86 -10.00
N LEU A 141 -11.14 1.45 -10.91
CA LEU A 141 -12.44 0.88 -10.55
C LEU A 141 -12.31 -0.40 -9.73
N ILE A 142 -11.43 -1.31 -10.14
CA ILE A 142 -11.21 -2.56 -9.40
C ILE A 142 -10.60 -2.27 -8.02
N ALA A 143 -9.65 -1.34 -7.92
CA ALA A 143 -9.07 -0.93 -6.63
C ALA A 143 -10.14 -0.36 -5.70
N ALA A 144 -11.01 0.52 -6.21
CA ALA A 144 -12.11 1.08 -5.43
C ALA A 144 -13.13 0.01 -5.02
N ALA A 145 -13.55 -0.85 -5.95
CA ALA A 145 -14.50 -1.92 -5.68
C ALA A 145 -13.95 -2.91 -4.65
N THR A 146 -12.69 -3.32 -4.79
CA THR A 146 -12.06 -4.26 -3.85
C THR A 146 -11.82 -3.63 -2.48
N ALA A 147 -11.41 -2.35 -2.39
CA ALA A 147 -11.30 -1.64 -1.11
C ALA A 147 -12.64 -1.52 -0.36
N LEU A 148 -13.76 -1.44 -1.09
CA LEU A 148 -15.11 -1.35 -0.51
C LEU A 148 -15.66 -2.73 -0.12
N VAL A 149 -15.49 -3.74 -0.97
CA VAL A 149 -16.16 -5.04 -0.81
C VAL A 149 -15.34 -6.02 0.03
N LEU A 150 -14.03 -6.13 -0.24
CA LEU A 150 -13.21 -7.21 0.34
C LEU A 150 -13.07 -7.15 1.87
N PRO A 151 -12.97 -5.98 2.52
CA PRO A 151 -13.01 -5.91 4.00
C PRO A 151 -14.31 -6.45 4.60
N GLN A 152 -15.44 -6.25 3.93
CA GLN A 152 -16.76 -6.73 4.40
C GLN A 152 -16.87 -8.24 4.22
N VAL A 153 -16.31 -8.77 3.14
CA VAL A 153 -16.17 -10.21 2.90
C VAL A 153 -15.29 -10.84 3.99
N ARG A 154 -14.13 -10.23 4.29
CA ARG A 154 -13.24 -10.68 5.38
C ARG A 154 -13.98 -10.71 6.72
N SER A 155 -14.67 -9.62 7.07
CA SER A 155 -15.44 -9.54 8.32
C SER A 155 -16.51 -10.64 8.42
N SER A 156 -17.21 -10.91 7.31
CA SER A 156 -18.21 -11.98 7.25
C SER A 156 -17.58 -13.36 7.42
N LEU A 157 -16.46 -13.62 6.74
CA LEU A 157 -15.75 -14.91 6.83
C LEU A 157 -15.21 -15.17 8.24
N LEU A 158 -14.62 -14.15 8.88
CA LEU A 158 -14.14 -14.26 10.26
C LEU A 158 -15.27 -14.50 11.26
N SER A 159 -16.48 -14.00 11.00
CA SER A 159 -17.64 -14.24 11.87
C SER A 159 -18.16 -15.68 11.81
N VAL A 160 -17.95 -16.38 10.67
CA VAL A 160 -18.45 -17.74 10.45
C VAL A 160 -17.40 -18.79 10.81
N ALA A 161 -16.12 -18.51 10.53
CA ALA A 161 -15.04 -19.47 10.69
C ALA A 161 -13.80 -18.84 11.38
N PRO A 162 -13.93 -18.35 12.63
CA PRO A 162 -12.85 -17.62 13.32
C PRO A 162 -11.61 -18.47 13.61
N ASN A 163 -11.77 -19.80 13.73
CA ASN A 163 -10.70 -20.72 14.15
C ASN A 163 -10.30 -21.70 13.03
N LEU A 164 -10.51 -21.34 11.76
CA LEU A 164 -10.14 -22.22 10.65
C LEU A 164 -8.61 -22.30 10.50
N LEU A 165 -8.03 -23.44 10.87
CA LEU A 165 -6.60 -23.72 10.80
C LEU A 165 -6.19 -24.18 9.40
N ASP A 166 -6.48 -23.36 8.39
CA ASP A 166 -6.07 -23.60 7.00
C ASP A 166 -4.99 -22.57 6.59
N PRO A 167 -3.81 -22.98 6.07
CA PRO A 167 -2.75 -22.06 5.69
C PRO A 167 -3.16 -21.03 4.63
N VAL A 168 -4.00 -21.42 3.68
CA VAL A 168 -4.49 -20.51 2.63
C VAL A 168 -5.48 -19.52 3.23
N PHE A 169 -6.39 -19.96 4.10
CA PHE A 169 -7.29 -19.08 4.83
C PHE A 169 -6.53 -18.09 5.70
N ASN A 170 -5.42 -18.51 6.31
CA ASN A 170 -4.57 -17.62 7.08
C ASN A 170 -3.96 -16.52 6.20
N LEU A 171 -3.41 -16.88 5.04
CA LEU A 171 -2.84 -15.89 4.11
C LEU A 171 -3.89 -14.97 3.48
N MET A 172 -5.08 -15.49 3.20
CA MET A 172 -6.13 -14.73 2.53
C MET A 172 -6.94 -13.85 3.49
N VAL A 173 -7.27 -14.35 4.69
CA VAL A 173 -8.33 -13.80 5.54
C VAL A 173 -7.87 -13.51 6.96
N ASN A 174 -7.25 -14.47 7.65
CA ASN A 174 -7.02 -14.38 9.10
C ASN A 174 -5.73 -13.66 9.51
N GLY A 175 -4.69 -13.75 8.70
CA GLY A 175 -3.34 -13.28 9.04
C GLY A 175 -3.23 -11.76 9.19
N TYR A 176 -2.04 -11.30 9.59
CA TYR A 176 -1.74 -9.90 9.88
C TYR A 176 -1.81 -8.97 8.67
N TYR A 177 -1.56 -9.52 7.48
CA TYR A 177 -1.58 -8.79 6.21
C TYR A 177 -2.46 -9.50 5.18
N PRO A 178 -3.75 -9.73 5.47
CA PRO A 178 -4.57 -10.65 4.71
C PRO A 178 -4.67 -10.22 3.25
N ALA A 179 -4.44 -11.15 2.32
CA ALA A 179 -4.40 -10.81 0.89
C ALA A 179 -5.68 -10.11 0.41
N VAL A 180 -6.83 -10.48 0.99
CA VAL A 180 -8.15 -9.88 0.70
C VAL A 180 -8.17 -8.37 0.96
N THR A 181 -7.47 -7.87 1.98
CA THR A 181 -7.45 -6.42 2.30
C THR A 181 -6.22 -5.70 1.76
N TRP A 182 -5.17 -6.44 1.38
CA TRP A 182 -3.93 -5.88 0.85
C TRP A 182 -3.89 -5.75 -0.68
N VAL A 183 -4.59 -6.63 -1.41
CA VAL A 183 -4.74 -6.55 -2.87
C VAL A 183 -5.20 -5.17 -3.38
N PRO A 184 -6.17 -4.46 -2.75
CA PRO A 184 -6.57 -3.12 -3.18
C PRO A 184 -5.41 -2.12 -3.30
N PHE A 185 -4.44 -2.15 -2.37
CA PHE A 185 -3.27 -1.27 -2.42
C PHE A 185 -2.41 -1.54 -3.66
N LEU A 186 -2.16 -2.82 -3.97
CA LEU A 186 -1.36 -3.19 -5.14
C LEU A 186 -2.08 -2.77 -6.43
N ILE A 187 -3.40 -3.00 -6.51
CA ILE A 187 -4.18 -2.60 -7.69
C ILE A 187 -4.19 -1.07 -7.85
N ALA A 188 -4.30 -0.31 -6.75
CA ALA A 188 -4.17 1.14 -6.77
C ALA A 188 -2.78 1.57 -7.29
N GLY A 189 -1.71 0.92 -6.85
CA GLY A 189 -0.36 1.09 -7.37
C GLY A 189 -0.23 0.83 -8.87
N MET A 190 -0.86 -0.24 -9.37
CA MET A 190 -0.92 -0.55 -10.79
C MET A 190 -1.69 0.51 -11.58
N ALA A 191 -2.80 1.02 -11.03
CA ALA A 191 -3.57 2.10 -11.64
C ALA A 191 -2.71 3.38 -11.77
N ILE A 192 -2.03 3.77 -10.68
CA ILE A 192 -1.12 4.93 -10.66
C ILE A 192 0.01 4.76 -11.68
N ALA A 193 0.57 3.55 -11.82
CA ALA A 193 1.64 3.29 -12.80
C ALA A 193 1.20 3.51 -14.25
N ARG A 194 -0.08 3.26 -14.57
CA ARG A 194 -0.66 3.53 -15.90
C ARG A 194 -0.86 5.02 -16.17
N LEU A 195 -0.90 5.87 -15.14
CA LEU A 195 -1.06 7.31 -15.31
C LEU A 195 0.18 7.94 -15.97
N ASN A 196 -0.06 9.01 -16.72
CA ASN A 196 1.01 9.81 -17.31
C ASN A 196 1.56 10.82 -16.29
N LEU A 197 2.43 10.35 -15.40
CA LEU A 197 3.14 11.15 -14.39
C LEU A 197 4.36 11.87 -14.99
N ASN A 198 4.17 12.57 -16.10
CA ASN A 198 5.22 13.31 -16.80
C ASN A 198 5.10 14.83 -16.63
N THR A 199 4.07 15.30 -15.93
CA THR A 199 3.79 16.71 -15.78
C THR A 199 3.62 17.05 -14.31
N LEU A 200 4.05 18.25 -13.93
CA LEU A 200 3.87 18.78 -12.57
C LEU A 200 2.40 18.76 -12.15
N ALA A 201 1.49 19.06 -13.08
CA ALA A 201 0.05 18.98 -12.86
C ALA A 201 -0.41 17.55 -12.52
N ALA A 202 0.21 16.50 -13.07
CA ALA A 202 -0.10 15.12 -12.73
C ALA A 202 0.35 14.78 -11.30
N HIS A 203 1.52 15.27 -10.86
CA HIS A 203 1.99 15.11 -9.48
C HIS A 203 1.03 15.78 -8.48
N TRP A 204 0.60 17.02 -8.76
CA TRP A 204 -0.39 17.72 -7.94
C TRP A 204 -1.75 17.03 -7.91
N ARG A 205 -2.26 16.58 -9.07
CA ARG A 205 -3.53 15.83 -9.13
C ARG A 205 -3.47 14.54 -8.33
N LEU A 206 -2.33 13.83 -8.39
CA LEU A 206 -2.10 12.63 -7.58
C LEU A 206 -2.13 12.97 -6.08
N GLY A 207 -1.43 14.04 -5.67
CA GLY A 207 -1.41 14.51 -4.29
C GLY A 207 -2.80 14.93 -3.80
N LEU A 208 -3.54 15.72 -4.58
CA LEU A 208 -4.90 16.17 -4.24
C LEU A 208 -5.89 15.01 -4.15
N ALA A 209 -5.81 14.05 -5.07
CA ALA A 209 -6.62 12.82 -4.97
C ALA A 209 -6.24 12.02 -3.71
N GLY A 210 -4.95 11.98 -3.35
CA GLY A 210 -4.48 11.37 -2.11
C GLY A 210 -5.02 12.06 -0.86
N VAL A 211 -5.03 13.40 -0.84
CA VAL A 211 -5.64 14.20 0.24
C VAL A 211 -7.13 13.90 0.35
N ALA A 212 -7.86 13.87 -0.76
CA ALA A 212 -9.28 13.52 -0.75
C ALA A 212 -9.53 12.13 -0.16
N LEU A 213 -8.75 11.11 -0.55
CA LEU A 213 -8.88 9.76 0.01
C LEU A 213 -8.48 9.70 1.49
N ALA A 214 -7.42 10.40 1.91
CA ALA A 214 -7.00 10.47 3.31
C ALA A 214 -8.10 11.09 4.18
N VAL A 215 -8.69 12.21 3.73
CA VAL A 215 -9.80 12.88 4.41
C VAL A 215 -11.05 12.00 4.43
N LEU A 216 -11.39 11.32 3.33
CA LEU A 216 -12.54 10.42 3.29
C LEU A 216 -12.38 9.21 4.23
N GLY A 217 -11.19 8.60 4.25
CA GLY A 217 -10.90 7.46 5.11
C GLY A 217 -10.89 7.84 6.60
N HIS A 218 -10.06 8.80 6.99
CA HIS A 218 -9.90 9.19 8.38
C HIS A 218 -11.09 10.02 8.89
N GLY A 219 -11.62 10.94 8.08
CA GLY A 219 -12.81 11.72 8.42
C GLY A 219 -14.06 10.84 8.49
N GLY A 220 -14.21 9.86 7.60
CA GLY A 220 -15.28 8.87 7.67
C GLY A 220 -15.21 8.04 8.96
N SER A 221 -13.99 7.65 9.39
CA SER A 221 -13.78 6.95 10.65
C SER A 221 -14.15 7.80 11.85
N LEU A 222 -13.77 9.09 11.84
CA LEU A 222 -14.10 10.02 12.92
C LEU A 222 -15.62 10.21 13.05
N LEU A 223 -16.33 10.37 11.92
CA LEU A 223 -17.80 10.49 11.90
C LEU A 223 -18.49 9.19 12.37
N ALA A 224 -17.94 8.03 12.00
CA ALA A 224 -18.44 6.74 12.45
C ALA A 224 -18.27 6.55 13.97
N LEU A 225 -17.19 7.07 14.55
CA LEU A 225 -16.94 7.05 16.00
C LEU A 225 -17.82 8.07 16.74
N SER A 226 -17.94 9.30 16.22
CA SER A 226 -18.70 10.38 16.87
C SER A 226 -20.21 10.12 16.88
N SER A 227 -20.75 9.48 15.85
CA SER A 227 -22.18 9.13 15.77
C SER A 227 -22.59 8.00 16.73
N ARG A 228 -21.65 7.30 17.35
CA ARG A 228 -21.90 6.11 18.19
C ARG A 228 -21.70 6.34 19.69
N ALA A 229 -21.62 7.60 20.15
CA ALA A 229 -21.51 7.98 21.58
C ALA A 229 -20.56 7.06 22.37
N LEU A 230 -19.33 6.90 21.88
CA LEU A 230 -18.25 6.28 22.66
C LEU A 230 -17.61 7.41 23.49
N THR A 231 -17.95 7.46 24.77
CA THR A 231 -17.45 8.48 25.71
C THR A 231 -16.00 8.25 26.14
N GLU A 232 -15.35 7.18 25.67
CA GLU A 232 -13.95 6.85 26.02
C GLU A 232 -13.20 6.25 24.83
N THR A 233 -13.08 7.00 23.73
CA THR A 233 -12.11 6.66 22.69
C THR A 233 -11.24 7.86 22.46
N SER A 234 -9.99 7.73 22.88
CA SER A 234 -8.92 8.69 22.65
C SER A 234 -8.86 9.10 21.19
N LEU A 235 -8.55 10.37 20.94
CA LEU A 235 -8.36 10.94 19.61
C LEU A 235 -7.10 10.42 18.89
N TRP A 236 -6.41 9.48 19.53
CA TRP A 236 -5.07 8.98 19.20
C TRP A 236 -5.16 7.46 18.95
N TRP A 237 -4.49 7.00 17.90
CA TRP A 237 -4.66 5.62 17.41
C TRP A 237 -3.81 4.58 18.14
N SER A 238 -2.87 5.00 18.97
CA SER A 238 -2.08 4.14 19.86
C SER A 238 -2.96 3.49 20.95
N ASP A 239 -4.04 4.15 21.35
CA ASP A 239 -4.95 3.65 22.38
C ASP A 239 -5.92 2.56 21.88
N VAL A 240 -5.97 2.29 20.58
CA VAL A 240 -6.83 1.23 20.01
C VAL A 240 -6.16 -0.14 19.94
N ASP A 241 -4.82 -0.22 20.03
CA ASP A 241 -4.08 -1.50 20.03
C ASP A 241 -4.33 -2.31 21.32
N GLY A 242 -4.57 -1.63 22.46
CA GLY A 242 -4.99 -2.27 23.72
C GLY A 242 -6.43 -2.80 23.73
N ALA A 243 -7.26 -2.42 22.76
CA ALA A 243 -8.66 -2.84 22.66
C ALA A 243 -8.87 -4.11 21.81
N PHE A 244 -7.81 -4.68 21.25
CA PHE A 244 -7.86 -5.83 20.35
C PHE A 244 -7.81 -7.18 21.09
N GLU A 245 -8.69 -7.36 22.10
CA GLU A 245 -8.94 -8.69 22.67
C GLU A 245 -9.94 -9.46 21.79
N PRO A 246 -9.56 -10.62 21.20
CA PRO A 246 -10.45 -11.41 20.34
C PRO A 246 -11.65 -12.06 21.06
N SER A 247 -11.77 -11.91 22.38
CA SER A 247 -12.72 -12.66 23.22
C SER A 247 -14.13 -12.04 23.29
N LYS A 248 -14.33 -10.79 22.84
CA LYS A 248 -15.63 -10.11 22.92
C LYS A 248 -16.29 -10.00 21.55
N SER A 249 -17.18 -10.96 21.27
CA SER A 249 -18.02 -11.04 20.06
C SER A 249 -18.80 -9.77 19.71
N SER A 250 -18.98 -8.85 20.65
CA SER A 250 -19.64 -7.55 20.44
C SER A 250 -18.73 -6.46 19.83
N PHE A 251 -17.41 -6.67 19.71
CA PHE A 251 -16.46 -5.69 19.16
C PHE A 251 -16.26 -5.81 17.64
N ILE A 252 -16.39 -7.02 17.08
CA ILE A 252 -16.20 -7.29 15.64
C ILE A 252 -17.18 -6.51 14.75
N VAL A 253 -18.40 -6.26 15.23
CA VAL A 253 -19.42 -5.44 14.53
C VAL A 253 -19.26 -3.92 14.79
N LYS A 254 -18.46 -3.54 15.81
CA LYS A 254 -18.21 -2.14 16.19
C LYS A 254 -17.01 -1.53 15.45
N SER A 255 -16.11 -2.37 14.91
CA SER A 255 -14.82 -1.96 14.32
C SER A 255 -14.81 -1.83 12.79
N SER A 256 -15.83 -2.28 12.06
CA SER A 256 -15.82 -2.39 10.58
C SER A 256 -15.59 -1.08 9.80
N TRP A 257 -15.63 0.07 10.48
CA TRP A 257 -15.48 1.42 9.92
C TRP A 257 -14.36 2.24 10.59
N ILE A 258 -13.44 1.61 11.33
CA ILE A 258 -12.35 2.31 12.00
C ILE A 258 -11.11 2.38 11.09
N ALA A 259 -10.56 3.57 10.86
CA ALA A 259 -9.34 3.80 10.09
C ALA A 259 -8.06 3.72 10.94
N ALA A 260 -7.98 2.77 11.86
CA ALA A 260 -6.79 2.50 12.66
C ALA A 260 -5.73 1.74 11.85
N PRO A 261 -4.44 1.86 12.19
CA PRO A 261 -3.39 1.01 11.62
C PRO A 261 -3.77 -0.47 11.75
N HIS A 262 -3.58 -1.26 10.69
CA HIS A 262 -3.86 -2.71 10.69
C HIS A 262 -5.30 -3.11 11.04
N SER A 263 -6.26 -2.17 11.07
CA SER A 263 -7.68 -2.53 11.24
C SER A 263 -8.24 -3.27 10.03
N GLU A 264 -7.57 -3.14 8.87
CA GLU A 264 -7.93 -3.78 7.61
C GLU A 264 -9.36 -3.46 7.15
N THR A 265 -9.90 -2.33 7.60
CA THR A 265 -11.24 -1.87 7.22
C THR A 265 -11.20 -1.08 5.91
N THR A 266 -12.37 -0.91 5.30
CA THR A 266 -12.54 -0.06 4.12
C THR A 266 -11.97 1.34 4.32
N LEU A 267 -12.27 1.98 5.46
CA LEU A 267 -11.82 3.35 5.73
C LEU A 267 -10.32 3.43 6.00
N SER A 268 -9.74 2.40 6.62
CA SER A 268 -8.27 2.29 6.79
C SER A 268 -7.56 2.11 5.45
N ILE A 269 -8.08 1.26 4.57
CA ILE A 269 -7.51 1.04 3.22
C ILE A 269 -7.59 2.32 2.38
N VAL A 270 -8.75 2.99 2.38
CA VAL A 270 -8.93 4.25 1.65
C VAL A 270 -8.00 5.34 2.18
N GLY A 271 -7.96 5.53 3.51
CA GLY A 271 -7.12 6.53 4.15
C GLY A 271 -5.62 6.30 3.89
N SER A 272 -5.17 5.06 4.09
CA SER A 272 -3.77 4.65 3.89
C SER A 272 -3.33 4.73 2.42
N THR A 273 -4.22 4.41 1.48
CA THR A 273 -3.97 4.62 0.04
C THR A 273 -3.80 6.11 -0.26
N GLY A 274 -4.62 6.96 0.37
CA GLY A 274 -4.48 8.41 0.29
C GLY A 274 -3.13 8.92 0.79
N CYS A 275 -2.70 8.47 1.98
CA CYS A 275 -1.37 8.78 2.52
C CYS A 275 -0.24 8.32 1.59
N ALA A 276 -0.33 7.11 1.03
CA ALA A 276 0.65 6.60 0.07
C ALA A 276 0.74 7.49 -1.18
N MET A 277 -0.40 7.94 -1.72
CA MET A 277 -0.46 8.84 -2.87
C MET A 277 0.13 10.22 -2.57
N ILE A 278 -0.13 10.77 -1.38
CA ILE A 278 0.45 12.05 -0.93
C ILE A 278 1.97 11.93 -0.87
N ILE A 279 2.50 10.89 -0.22
CA ILE A 279 3.95 10.69 -0.07
C ILE A 279 4.61 10.49 -1.44
N LEU A 280 4.00 9.69 -2.32
CA LEU A 280 4.51 9.48 -3.68
C LEU A 280 4.53 10.79 -4.47
N ALA A 281 3.46 11.58 -4.41
CA ALA A 281 3.39 12.89 -5.06
C ALA A 281 4.45 13.86 -4.49
N ALA A 282 4.61 13.90 -3.17
CA ALA A 282 5.62 14.74 -2.52
C ALA A 282 7.05 14.36 -2.94
N CYS A 283 7.36 13.06 -3.03
CA CYS A 283 8.65 12.58 -3.52
C CYS A 283 8.91 13.00 -4.97
N MET A 284 7.90 12.90 -5.84
CA MET A 284 8.02 13.36 -7.23
C MET A 284 8.21 14.88 -7.33
N LEU A 285 7.45 15.66 -6.56
CA LEU A 285 7.58 17.12 -6.49
C LEU A 285 8.94 17.56 -5.94
N ALA A 286 9.48 16.84 -4.96
CA ALA A 286 10.79 17.12 -4.39
C ALA A 286 11.91 16.93 -5.44
N VAL A 287 11.86 15.84 -6.22
CA VAL A 287 12.84 15.60 -7.31
C VAL A 287 12.70 16.63 -8.43
N ASP A 288 11.48 17.09 -8.72
CA ASP A 288 11.26 18.20 -9.66
C ASP A 288 11.89 19.52 -9.19
N ALA A 289 11.80 19.80 -7.88
CA ALA A 289 12.31 21.03 -7.27
C ALA A 289 13.82 21.04 -6.99
N LEU A 290 14.45 19.86 -6.85
CA LEU A 290 15.86 19.71 -6.49
C LEU A 290 16.69 19.21 -7.69
N PRO A 291 17.22 20.11 -8.55
CA PRO A 291 18.07 19.72 -9.68
C PRO A 291 19.37 19.01 -9.27
N ARG A 292 19.75 19.07 -7.98
CA ARG A 292 20.90 18.35 -7.42
C ARG A 292 20.67 16.84 -7.25
N LEU A 293 19.42 16.39 -7.18
CA LEU A 293 19.06 14.96 -7.10
C LEU A 293 19.00 14.28 -8.49
N ARG A 294 19.21 15.05 -9.57
CA ARG A 294 19.20 14.57 -10.97
C ARG A 294 20.57 14.10 -11.49
N LYS A 295 21.62 14.18 -10.66
CA LYS A 295 23.00 13.88 -11.05
C LYS A 295 23.39 12.43 -10.78
#